data_AF-A0A960KRJ6-F1
#
_entry.id   AF-A0A960KRJ6-F1
#
_cell.length_a   1.000
_cell.length_b   1.000
_cell.length_c   1.000
_cell.angle_alpha   90.00
_cell.angle_beta   90.00
_cell.angle_gamma   90.00
#
_symmetry.space_group_name_H-M   'P 1'
#
loop_
_entity.id
_entity.type
_entity.pdbx_description
1 polymer ?
#
loop_
_entity_poly.entity_id
_entity_poly.type
_entity_poly.pdbx_seq_one_letter_code
_entity_poly.pdbx_strand_id
1 'polypeptide(L)'
;MFSLLHLDLNRMLSANLPDGRGLDSASLHELVAGPGQAIRRKLEAMVLADEGTFANTFRRPEIGRALELAESFAGRFRNFVLVGIGGSTWGTLAIQAALCHSNWNEVDSVRGGCPRFYCLDNSDPDALSDLLEMIDPGETLVNVVSKSGTTAETAANFATLAGRFRESIGDDWASHFVLTTDQGDGLLQRIGREHGMAVLDIPPKTGGRFSLLTAVGLFPAAILGLDVRALVAGAEAITMAAIEEPLDRNRVLLASAASWLAYQQLATVNVVMPYARGLRYVANWYVQLWGESLGKKLDRQGRVVHSGSTPLGALGAADQHSLLQLFMEGPLDKLVTFVRVERFARSCPIASAFPDHPEVAYLGGHDMASLINAEQESTAEALRAAGRPSRTIELPEISAYWLGQLFQFLMLETFVNGELMDLNTFDQPGVEAGKLLTYGAMGRPGFSHSASTFNERMEFRD
;
A
#
# COMPACT_ATOMS: atom_id res chain seq x y z
N MET A 1 14.92 14.38 18.53
CA MET A 1 14.08 13.17 18.61
C MET A 1 12.93 13.38 17.63
N PHE A 2 12.78 12.52 16.63
CA PHE A 2 11.71 12.63 15.64
C PHE A 2 10.36 12.35 16.30
N SER A 3 9.29 13.02 15.87
CA SER A 3 7.93 12.67 16.29
C SER A 3 7.51 11.41 15.55
N LEU A 4 7.07 10.38 16.27
CA LEU A 4 6.75 9.07 15.72
C LEU A 4 5.28 8.71 15.94
N LEU A 5 4.69 7.93 15.02
CA LEU A 5 3.30 7.49 15.12
C LEU A 5 3.08 6.72 16.42
N HIS A 6 1.89 6.82 17.02
CA HIS A 6 1.61 6.15 18.28
C HIS A 6 0.99 4.77 18.01
N LEU A 7 1.32 3.80 18.86
CA LEU A 7 0.83 2.43 18.77
C LEU A 7 0.22 2.04 20.11
N ASP A 8 -1.07 1.70 20.10
CA ASP A 8 -1.80 1.18 21.24
C ASP A 8 -2.14 -0.30 21.04
N LEU A 9 -1.54 -1.16 21.86
CA LEU A 9 -1.76 -2.62 21.87
C LEU A 9 -2.65 -3.07 23.04
N ASN A 10 -3.16 -2.15 23.88
CA ASN A 10 -3.84 -2.52 25.12
C ASN A 10 -5.04 -3.43 24.89
N ARG A 11 -5.81 -3.19 23.82
CA ARG A 11 -6.99 -3.99 23.45
C ARG A 11 -6.67 -5.34 22.81
N MET A 12 -5.39 -5.71 22.74
CA MET A 12 -4.95 -7.07 22.42
C MET A 12 -4.66 -7.89 23.67
N LEU A 13 -4.42 -7.26 24.84
CA LEU A 13 -3.89 -7.94 26.02
C LEU A 13 -4.96 -8.67 26.82
N SER A 14 -4.64 -9.85 27.36
CA SER A 14 -5.57 -10.67 28.15
C SER A 14 -6.16 -9.92 29.34
N ALA A 15 -5.36 -9.07 29.98
CA ALA A 15 -5.78 -8.27 31.13
C ALA A 15 -6.90 -7.25 30.80
N ASN A 16 -7.07 -6.89 29.52
CA ASN A 16 -8.00 -5.87 29.06
C ASN A 16 -9.20 -6.43 28.29
N LEU A 17 -9.24 -7.75 28.05
CA LEU A 17 -10.38 -8.44 27.43
C LEU A 17 -11.19 -9.20 28.50
N PRO A 18 -12.54 -9.14 28.44
CA PRO A 18 -13.43 -9.63 29.51
C PRO A 18 -13.36 -11.14 29.74
N ASP A 19 -12.88 -11.90 28.78
CA ASP A 19 -12.81 -13.37 28.79
C ASP A 19 -11.37 -13.89 28.96
N GLY A 20 -10.40 -12.99 29.14
CA GLY A 20 -8.98 -13.34 29.24
C GLY A 20 -8.36 -13.89 27.94
N ARG A 21 -9.08 -13.92 26.81
CA ARG A 21 -8.61 -14.47 25.53
C ARG A 21 -7.63 -13.57 24.79
N GLY A 22 -7.13 -12.52 25.41
CA GLY A 22 -6.08 -11.68 24.80
C GLY A 22 -4.71 -12.32 24.86
N LEU A 23 -3.71 -11.54 24.46
CA LEU A 23 -2.29 -11.89 24.52
C LEU A 23 -1.71 -11.62 25.91
N ASP A 24 -0.89 -12.55 26.38
CA ASP A 24 -0.08 -12.34 27.57
C ASP A 24 1.08 -11.37 27.27
N SER A 25 1.21 -10.34 28.10
CA SER A 25 2.25 -9.31 27.93
C SER A 25 3.65 -9.86 28.12
N ALA A 26 3.85 -10.87 28.98
CA ALA A 26 5.17 -11.46 29.17
C ALA A 26 5.63 -12.18 27.89
N SER A 27 4.73 -12.94 27.25
CA SER A 27 4.97 -13.60 25.96
C SER A 27 5.37 -12.62 24.85
N LEU A 28 4.79 -11.41 24.82
CA LEU A 28 5.20 -10.35 23.89
C LEU A 28 6.65 -9.93 24.14
N HIS A 29 6.99 -9.61 25.39
CA HIS A 29 8.33 -9.17 25.74
C HIS A 29 9.39 -10.27 25.56
N GLU A 30 9.05 -11.53 25.80
CA GLU A 30 9.93 -12.67 25.53
C GLU A 30 10.26 -12.80 24.04
N LEU A 31 9.27 -12.67 23.16
CA LEU A 31 9.49 -12.68 21.71
C LEU A 31 10.38 -11.52 21.26
N VAL A 32 10.17 -10.34 21.83
CA VAL A 32 10.98 -9.15 21.50
C VAL A 32 12.42 -9.29 22.01
N ALA A 33 12.61 -9.79 23.24
CA ALA A 33 13.91 -9.98 23.84
C ALA A 33 14.72 -11.14 23.21
N GLY A 34 14.04 -12.20 22.77
CA GLY A 34 14.66 -13.37 22.13
C GLY A 34 14.77 -13.20 20.60
N PRO A 35 13.83 -13.78 19.82
CA PRO A 35 13.84 -13.68 18.35
C PRO A 35 13.94 -12.24 17.81
N GLY A 36 13.24 -11.29 18.44
CA GLY A 36 13.22 -9.88 18.03
C GLY A 36 14.59 -9.23 18.03
N GLN A 37 15.48 -9.56 18.98
CA GLN A 37 16.85 -9.05 19.01
C GLN A 37 17.67 -9.54 17.80
N ALA A 38 17.51 -10.80 17.41
CA ALA A 38 18.19 -11.35 16.23
C ALA A 38 17.68 -10.69 14.94
N ILE A 39 16.36 -10.50 14.83
CA ILE A 39 15.71 -9.84 13.68
C ILE A 39 16.15 -8.37 13.59
N ARG A 40 16.22 -7.65 14.71
CA ARG A 40 16.73 -6.27 14.75
C ARG A 40 18.15 -6.17 14.21
N ARG A 41 19.05 -7.08 14.60
CA ARG A 41 20.43 -7.10 14.06
C ARG A 41 20.47 -7.32 12.56
N LYS A 42 19.58 -8.18 12.04
CA LYS A 42 19.43 -8.39 10.59
C LYS A 42 18.91 -7.12 9.90
N LEU A 43 17.90 -6.46 10.48
CA LEU A 43 17.39 -5.20 9.96
C LEU A 43 18.45 -4.09 9.98
N GLU A 44 19.22 -3.97 11.07
CA GLU A 44 20.34 -3.03 11.19
C GLU A 44 21.37 -3.26 10.08
N ALA A 45 21.77 -4.51 9.83
CA ALA A 45 22.65 -4.84 8.72
C ALA A 45 22.04 -4.44 7.35
N MET A 46 20.74 -4.68 7.14
CA MET A 46 20.05 -4.26 5.90
C MET A 46 20.04 -2.75 5.72
N VAL A 47 19.80 -1.98 6.80
CA VAL A 47 19.81 -0.51 6.77
C VAL A 47 21.20 -0.01 6.39
N LEU A 48 22.25 -0.57 7.01
CA LEU A 48 23.64 -0.12 6.84
C LEU A 48 24.29 -0.56 5.52
N ALA A 49 23.85 -1.66 4.89
CA ALA A 49 24.53 -2.26 3.75
C ALA A 49 24.38 -1.50 2.40
N ASP A 50 23.59 -0.42 2.34
CA ASP A 50 23.33 0.40 1.13
C ASP A 50 23.03 -0.39 -0.17
N GLU A 51 22.26 -1.49 -0.04
CA GLU A 51 21.98 -2.39 -1.17
C GLU A 51 20.69 -2.06 -1.93
N GLY A 52 20.03 -0.92 -1.65
CA GLY A 52 18.79 -0.53 -2.31
C GLY A 52 17.60 -1.45 -1.97
N THR A 53 17.39 -1.69 -0.68
CA THR A 53 16.23 -2.43 -0.15
C THR A 53 15.15 -1.45 0.33
N PHE A 54 13.98 -1.97 0.68
CA PHE A 54 12.91 -1.18 1.31
C PHE A 54 13.33 -0.51 2.63
N ALA A 55 14.40 -0.98 3.27
CA ALA A 55 14.90 -0.44 4.53
C ALA A 55 15.88 0.74 4.33
N ASN A 56 16.44 0.95 3.14
CA ASN A 56 17.45 2.00 2.91
C ASN A 56 17.37 2.69 1.54
N THR A 57 16.29 2.49 0.79
CA THR A 57 16.10 3.18 -0.50
C THR A 57 16.03 4.71 -0.37
N PHE A 58 15.85 5.26 0.84
CA PHE A 58 15.61 6.68 1.11
C PHE A 58 16.76 7.62 0.73
N ARG A 59 18.00 7.13 0.76
CA ARG A 59 19.22 7.95 0.55
C ARG A 59 19.82 7.76 -0.83
N ARG A 60 19.07 7.14 -1.74
CA ARG A 60 19.54 6.68 -3.04
C ARG A 60 19.50 7.80 -4.08
N PRO A 61 20.57 8.00 -4.88
CA PRO A 61 20.61 9.00 -5.95
C PRO A 61 19.44 8.89 -6.95
N GLU A 62 18.91 7.68 -7.13
CA GLU A 62 17.78 7.37 -7.99
C GLU A 62 16.52 8.17 -7.61
N ILE A 63 16.32 8.50 -6.32
CA ILE A 63 15.23 9.39 -5.88
C ILE A 63 15.46 10.80 -6.39
N GLY A 64 16.68 11.33 -6.29
CA GLY A 64 17.03 12.65 -6.80
C GLY A 64 16.73 12.78 -8.29
N ARG A 65 17.13 11.77 -9.08
CA ARG A 65 16.86 11.72 -10.53
C ARG A 65 15.36 11.70 -10.85
N ALA A 66 14.56 10.97 -10.07
CA ALA A 66 13.11 10.97 -10.22
C ALA A 66 12.51 12.36 -9.95
N LEU A 67 12.98 13.06 -8.90
CA LEU A 67 12.51 14.41 -8.57
C LEU A 67 12.90 15.44 -9.62
N GLU A 68 14.15 15.42 -10.08
CA GLU A 68 14.65 16.30 -11.14
C GLU A 68 13.86 16.09 -12.46
N LEU A 69 13.58 14.82 -12.80
CA LEU A 69 12.77 14.51 -13.97
C LEU A 69 11.34 15.04 -13.81
N ALA A 70 10.72 14.88 -12.65
CA ALA A 70 9.37 15.39 -12.39
C ALA A 70 9.33 16.93 -12.49
N GLU A 71 10.34 17.62 -11.96
CA GLU A 71 10.48 19.08 -12.09
C GLU A 71 10.62 19.51 -13.56
N SER A 72 11.34 18.75 -14.40
CA SER A 72 11.45 19.04 -15.84
C SER A 72 10.12 18.95 -16.61
N PHE A 73 9.10 18.32 -16.00
CA PHE A 73 7.75 18.21 -16.53
C PHE A 73 6.74 19.20 -15.90
N ALA A 74 7.16 20.01 -14.93
CA ALA A 74 6.28 20.96 -14.25
C ALA A 74 5.56 21.89 -15.25
N GLY A 75 4.23 21.91 -15.17
CA GLY A 75 3.36 22.74 -16.03
C GLY A 75 3.29 22.32 -17.51
N ARG A 76 3.95 21.23 -17.93
CA ARG A 76 3.93 20.78 -19.34
C ARG A 76 2.69 19.97 -19.71
N PHE A 77 2.08 19.26 -18.76
CA PHE A 77 1.00 18.32 -19.03
C PHE A 77 -0.22 18.60 -18.16
N ARG A 78 -1.42 18.39 -18.73
CA ARG A 78 -2.70 18.48 -18.02
C ARG A 78 -3.13 17.17 -17.41
N ASN A 79 -2.66 16.05 -17.95
CA ASN A 79 -3.00 14.70 -17.47
C ASN A 79 -1.73 13.91 -17.18
N PHE A 80 -1.80 13.09 -16.14
CA PHE A 80 -0.79 12.11 -15.80
C PHE A 80 -1.46 10.75 -15.64
N VAL A 81 -1.04 9.78 -16.46
CA VAL A 81 -1.58 8.42 -16.49
C VAL A 81 -0.52 7.46 -15.97
N LEU A 82 -0.81 6.81 -14.84
CA LEU A 82 -0.01 5.71 -14.33
C LEU A 82 -0.49 4.39 -14.96
N VAL A 83 0.44 3.61 -15.52
CA VAL A 83 0.17 2.30 -16.10
C VAL A 83 1.02 1.26 -15.37
N GLY A 84 0.40 0.33 -14.69
CA GLY A 84 1.10 -0.68 -13.87
C GLY A 84 0.06 -1.56 -13.18
N ILE A 85 0.45 -2.55 -12.37
CA ILE A 85 -0.52 -3.33 -11.58
C ILE A 85 0.11 -3.79 -10.26
N GLY A 86 -0.71 -3.93 -9.23
CA GLY A 86 -0.28 -4.40 -7.92
C GLY A 86 0.73 -3.45 -7.28
N GLY A 87 1.96 -3.92 -7.01
CA GLY A 87 2.99 -3.13 -6.36
C GLY A 87 3.44 -1.90 -7.16
N SER A 88 3.17 -1.90 -8.47
CA SER A 88 3.43 -0.75 -9.35
C SER A 88 2.40 0.38 -9.23
N THR A 89 1.24 0.16 -8.58
CA THR A 89 0.13 1.13 -8.57
C THR A 89 -0.48 1.39 -7.20
N TRP A 90 -0.68 0.36 -6.37
CA TRP A 90 -1.37 0.51 -5.07
C TRP A 90 -0.73 1.54 -4.15
N GLY A 91 0.61 1.57 -4.09
CA GLY A 91 1.34 2.55 -3.29
C GLY A 91 1.11 3.99 -3.79
N THR A 92 1.13 4.20 -5.10
CA THR A 92 0.88 5.51 -5.71
C THR A 92 -0.57 5.96 -5.51
N LEU A 93 -1.54 5.06 -5.69
CA LEU A 93 -2.96 5.32 -5.40
C LEU A 93 -3.16 5.68 -3.93
N ALA A 94 -2.47 4.99 -3.02
CA ALA A 94 -2.51 5.28 -1.59
C ALA A 94 -1.94 6.66 -1.26
N ILE A 95 -0.82 7.04 -1.87
CA ILE A 95 -0.23 8.38 -1.71
C ILE A 95 -1.18 9.46 -2.25
N GLN A 96 -1.68 9.29 -3.47
CA GLN A 96 -2.55 10.26 -4.13
C GLN A 96 -3.86 10.43 -3.34
N ALA A 97 -4.53 9.36 -2.97
CA ALA A 97 -5.82 9.45 -2.27
C ALA A 97 -5.69 10.02 -0.85
N ALA A 98 -4.55 9.80 -0.18
CA ALA A 98 -4.32 10.30 1.16
C ALA A 98 -3.95 11.79 1.18
N LEU A 99 -3.14 12.24 0.21
CA LEU A 99 -2.54 13.59 0.24
C LEU A 99 -3.19 14.59 -0.71
N CYS A 100 -3.84 14.13 -1.78
CA CYS A 100 -4.55 15.01 -2.70
C CYS A 100 -5.99 15.29 -2.24
N HIS A 101 -6.56 16.36 -2.79
CA HIS A 101 -7.98 16.67 -2.61
C HIS A 101 -8.87 15.52 -3.12
N SER A 102 -9.97 15.20 -2.41
CA SER A 102 -10.84 14.08 -2.79
C SER A 102 -11.49 14.22 -4.18
N ASN A 103 -11.60 15.45 -4.68
CA ASN A 103 -12.04 15.77 -6.04
C ASN A 103 -10.87 16.32 -6.88
N TRP A 104 -9.68 15.71 -6.78
CA TRP A 104 -8.44 16.19 -7.41
C TRP A 104 -8.62 16.53 -8.89
N ASN A 105 -9.24 15.62 -9.66
CA ASN A 105 -9.41 15.78 -11.10
C ASN A 105 -10.43 16.86 -11.49
N GLU A 106 -11.36 17.20 -10.61
CA GLU A 106 -12.48 18.11 -10.91
C GLU A 106 -12.21 19.57 -10.52
N VAL A 107 -11.21 19.83 -9.68
CA VAL A 107 -10.99 21.16 -9.09
C VAL A 107 -9.61 21.69 -9.45
N ASP A 108 -9.54 22.56 -10.46
CA ASP A 108 -8.25 23.11 -10.94
C ASP A 108 -7.51 23.90 -9.85
N SER A 109 -8.25 24.67 -9.03
CA SER A 109 -7.66 25.54 -8.02
C SER A 109 -6.90 24.80 -6.91
N VAL A 110 -7.25 23.54 -6.62
CA VAL A 110 -6.54 22.73 -5.62
C VAL A 110 -5.32 22.02 -6.21
N ARG A 111 -5.25 21.88 -7.54
CA ARG A 111 -4.10 21.25 -8.21
C ARG A 111 -2.92 22.20 -8.37
N GLY A 112 -3.14 23.51 -8.37
CA GLY A 112 -2.04 24.49 -8.44
C GLY A 112 -1.17 24.35 -9.69
N GLY A 113 -1.75 23.92 -10.82
CA GLY A 113 -1.03 23.65 -12.07
C GLY A 113 -0.53 22.22 -12.24
N CYS A 114 -0.67 21.35 -11.24
CA CYS A 114 -0.41 19.92 -11.37
C CYS A 114 -1.47 19.22 -12.23
N PRO A 115 -1.11 18.09 -12.89
CA PRO A 115 -2.01 17.39 -13.78
C PRO A 115 -3.13 16.64 -13.03
N ARG A 116 -4.21 16.35 -13.75
CA ARG A 116 -5.18 15.30 -13.37
C ARG A 116 -4.46 13.95 -13.29
N PHE A 117 -4.89 13.09 -12.38
CA PHE A 117 -4.31 11.77 -12.16
C PHE A 117 -5.26 10.66 -12.60
N TYR A 118 -4.76 9.72 -13.40
CA TYR A 118 -5.45 8.51 -13.81
C TYR A 118 -4.56 7.30 -13.62
N CYS A 119 -5.16 6.14 -13.36
CA CYS A 119 -4.45 4.88 -13.18
C CYS A 119 -5.10 3.79 -14.01
N LEU A 120 -4.30 3.08 -14.79
CA LEU A 120 -4.70 1.89 -15.54
C LEU A 120 -3.99 0.68 -14.95
N ASP A 121 -4.68 -0.03 -14.07
CA ASP A 121 -4.19 -1.20 -13.34
C ASP A 121 -4.96 -2.50 -13.59
N ASN A 122 -5.71 -2.52 -14.68
CA ASN A 122 -6.43 -3.69 -15.15
C ASN A 122 -6.36 -3.78 -16.68
N SER A 123 -6.74 -4.92 -17.25
CA SER A 123 -6.97 -5.14 -18.67
C SER A 123 -8.44 -4.95 -19.05
N ASP A 124 -9.16 -4.10 -18.31
CA ASP A 124 -10.56 -3.78 -18.57
C ASP A 124 -10.65 -2.84 -19.79
N PRO A 125 -11.28 -3.26 -20.90
CA PRO A 125 -11.35 -2.45 -22.11
C PRO A 125 -12.20 -1.19 -21.93
N ASP A 126 -13.21 -1.20 -21.08
CA ASP A 126 -14.12 -0.07 -20.90
C ASP A 126 -13.35 1.07 -20.22
N ALA A 127 -12.64 0.77 -19.14
CA ALA A 127 -11.83 1.75 -18.41
C ALA A 127 -10.74 2.40 -19.29
N LEU A 128 -10.08 1.62 -20.15
CA LEU A 128 -9.10 2.16 -21.09
C LEU A 128 -9.76 3.02 -22.18
N SER A 129 -10.89 2.57 -22.73
CA SER A 129 -11.60 3.29 -23.79
C SER A 129 -12.15 4.63 -23.30
N ASP A 130 -12.81 4.64 -22.15
CA ASP A 130 -13.33 5.86 -21.51
C ASP A 130 -12.21 6.87 -21.24
N LEU A 131 -11.04 6.39 -20.79
CA LEU A 131 -9.89 7.26 -20.58
C LEU A 131 -9.40 7.86 -21.91
N LEU A 132 -9.29 7.04 -22.97
CA LEU A 132 -8.85 7.47 -24.30
C LEU A 132 -9.79 8.48 -24.96
N GLU A 133 -11.09 8.44 -24.66
CA GLU A 133 -12.06 9.43 -25.13
C GLU A 133 -11.88 10.79 -24.43
N MET A 134 -11.37 10.79 -23.20
CA MET A 134 -11.30 11.98 -22.36
C MET A 134 -9.93 12.68 -22.38
N ILE A 135 -8.83 11.94 -22.57
CA ILE A 135 -7.47 12.53 -22.58
C ILE A 135 -7.06 13.00 -23.98
N ASP A 136 -6.34 14.12 -24.03
CA ASP A 136 -5.58 14.55 -25.20
C ASP A 136 -4.14 14.01 -25.10
N PRO A 137 -3.67 13.16 -26.03
CA PRO A 137 -2.28 12.69 -26.06
C PRO A 137 -1.25 13.82 -26.00
N GLY A 138 -1.50 14.95 -26.66
CA GLY A 138 -0.60 16.12 -26.68
C GLY A 138 -0.50 16.88 -25.35
N GLU A 139 -1.39 16.60 -24.40
CA GLU A 139 -1.38 17.21 -23.06
C GLU A 139 -1.18 16.17 -21.94
N THR A 140 -0.78 14.94 -22.27
CA THR A 140 -0.75 13.82 -21.32
C THR A 140 0.65 13.22 -21.16
N LEU A 141 1.09 13.05 -19.92
CA LEU A 141 2.26 12.26 -19.55
C LEU A 141 1.83 10.87 -19.09
N VAL A 142 2.51 9.83 -19.56
CA VAL A 142 2.26 8.44 -19.18
C VAL A 142 3.48 7.88 -18.44
N ASN A 143 3.28 7.35 -17.23
CA ASN A 143 4.31 6.59 -16.53
C ASN A 143 3.98 5.10 -16.54
N VAL A 144 4.81 4.32 -17.23
CA VAL A 144 4.65 2.86 -17.35
C VAL A 144 5.58 2.18 -16.36
N VAL A 145 5.00 1.48 -15.39
CA VAL A 145 5.72 0.90 -14.25
C VAL A 145 5.59 -0.61 -14.23
N SER A 146 6.68 -1.30 -14.57
CA SER A 146 6.77 -2.76 -14.47
C SER A 146 8.21 -3.17 -14.22
N LYS A 147 8.47 -3.86 -13.11
CA LYS A 147 9.81 -4.38 -12.80
C LYS A 147 10.32 -5.37 -13.87
N SER A 148 9.48 -6.31 -14.30
CA SER A 148 9.86 -7.30 -15.33
C SER A 148 9.79 -6.73 -16.75
N GLY A 149 9.12 -5.59 -16.93
CA GLY A 149 8.77 -5.00 -18.22
C GLY A 149 7.83 -5.85 -19.08
N THR A 150 7.38 -7.01 -18.61
CA THR A 150 6.64 -8.01 -19.40
C THR A 150 5.32 -8.45 -18.75
N THR A 151 4.88 -7.75 -17.71
CA THR A 151 3.54 -7.91 -17.13
C THR A 151 2.49 -7.68 -18.22
N ALA A 152 1.62 -8.67 -18.46
CA ALA A 152 0.75 -8.69 -19.64
C ALA A 152 -0.19 -7.47 -19.70
N GLU A 153 -0.83 -7.15 -18.59
CA GLU A 153 -1.77 -6.04 -18.44
C GLU A 153 -1.08 -4.70 -18.69
N THR A 154 0.08 -4.47 -18.05
CA THR A 154 0.88 -3.26 -18.24
C THR A 154 1.39 -3.13 -19.67
N ALA A 155 1.87 -4.22 -20.26
CA ALA A 155 2.37 -4.23 -21.64
C ALA A 155 1.26 -3.97 -22.65
N ALA A 156 0.06 -4.52 -22.45
CA ALA A 156 -1.11 -4.28 -23.29
C ALA A 156 -1.55 -2.81 -23.22
N ASN A 157 -1.74 -2.27 -22.01
CA ASN A 157 -2.10 -0.86 -21.83
C ASN A 157 -1.04 0.09 -22.41
N PHE A 158 0.25 -0.20 -22.19
CA PHE A 158 1.33 0.57 -22.80
C PHE A 158 1.30 0.53 -24.33
N ALA A 159 1.17 -0.66 -24.93
CA ALA A 159 1.12 -0.81 -26.38
C ALA A 159 -0.06 -0.05 -27.00
N THR A 160 -1.25 -0.12 -26.39
CA THR A 160 -2.45 0.58 -26.86
C THR A 160 -2.28 2.10 -26.76
N LEU A 161 -1.81 2.61 -25.61
CA LEU A 161 -1.54 4.05 -25.45
C LEU A 161 -0.46 4.53 -26.41
N ALA A 162 0.66 3.81 -26.53
CA ALA A 162 1.73 4.18 -27.44
C ALA A 162 1.24 4.23 -28.91
N GLY A 163 0.40 3.27 -29.32
CA GLY A 163 -0.24 3.30 -30.64
C GLY A 163 -1.10 4.55 -30.82
N ARG A 164 -1.99 4.83 -29.87
CA ARG A 164 -2.85 6.02 -29.91
C ARG A 164 -2.09 7.34 -29.94
N PHE A 165 -1.00 7.45 -29.16
CA PHE A 165 -0.17 8.64 -29.13
C PHE A 165 0.58 8.83 -30.45
N ARG A 166 1.14 7.76 -31.04
CA ARG A 166 1.78 7.82 -32.37
C ARG A 166 0.82 8.28 -33.46
N GLU A 167 -0.42 7.78 -33.45
CA GLU A 167 -1.45 8.20 -34.41
C GLU A 167 -1.85 9.67 -34.24
N SER A 168 -1.87 10.18 -33.00
CA SER A 168 -2.37 11.51 -32.67
C SER A 168 -1.31 12.62 -32.76
N ILE A 169 -0.11 12.38 -32.26
CA ILE A 169 0.96 13.40 -32.12
C ILE A 169 2.26 13.03 -32.84
N GLY A 170 2.26 11.94 -33.62
CA GLY A 170 3.37 11.58 -34.49
C GLY A 170 4.65 11.29 -33.72
N ASP A 171 5.77 11.84 -34.19
CA ASP A 171 7.12 11.54 -33.68
C ASP A 171 7.37 12.01 -32.24
N ASP A 172 6.57 12.95 -31.72
CA ASP A 172 6.73 13.46 -30.34
C ASP A 172 6.21 12.48 -29.27
N TRP A 173 5.49 11.42 -29.68
CA TRP A 173 4.85 10.48 -28.75
C TRP A 173 5.77 9.98 -27.64
N ALA A 174 7.06 9.71 -27.93
CA ALA A 174 7.98 9.13 -26.96
C ALA A 174 8.32 10.10 -25.81
N SER A 175 8.27 11.42 -26.04
CA SER A 175 8.55 12.44 -25.00
C SER A 175 7.44 12.52 -23.94
N HIS A 176 6.30 11.89 -24.21
CA HIS A 176 5.14 11.76 -23.32
C HIS A 176 5.17 10.48 -22.47
N PHE A 177 6.23 9.66 -22.55
CA PHE A 177 6.35 8.44 -21.77
C PHE A 177 7.58 8.45 -20.85
N VAL A 178 7.36 7.98 -19.62
CA VAL A 178 8.41 7.66 -18.64
C VAL A 178 8.28 6.20 -18.27
N LEU A 179 9.34 5.43 -18.43
CA LEU A 179 9.36 4.02 -18.06
C LEU A 179 10.00 3.85 -16.69
N THR A 180 9.39 3.08 -15.79
CA THR A 180 9.95 2.74 -14.48
C THR A 180 10.06 1.24 -14.34
N THR A 181 11.29 0.72 -14.34
CA THR A 181 11.58 -0.71 -14.53
C THR A 181 12.85 -1.11 -13.79
N ASP A 182 13.13 -2.42 -13.69
CA ASP A 182 14.42 -2.91 -13.17
C ASP A 182 15.61 -2.41 -13.99
N GLN A 183 16.78 -2.35 -13.36
CA GLN A 183 18.04 -1.96 -14.00
C GLN A 183 18.50 -2.99 -15.04
N GLY A 184 19.33 -2.55 -15.99
CA GLY A 184 20.01 -3.44 -16.94
C GLY A 184 19.40 -3.43 -18.34
N ASP A 185 19.08 -4.61 -18.86
CA ASP A 185 18.72 -4.81 -20.27
C ASP A 185 17.32 -5.42 -20.47
N GLY A 186 16.40 -5.16 -19.52
CA GLY A 186 15.00 -5.58 -19.62
C GLY A 186 14.24 -4.94 -20.79
N LEU A 187 13.03 -5.44 -21.08
CA LEU A 187 12.24 -4.97 -22.23
C LEU A 187 12.02 -3.44 -22.22
N LEU A 188 11.56 -2.89 -21.10
CA LEU A 188 11.30 -1.45 -20.98
C LEU A 188 12.60 -0.62 -21.05
N GLN A 189 13.73 -1.13 -20.55
CA GLN A 189 15.03 -0.47 -20.71
C GLN A 189 15.42 -0.37 -22.19
N ARG A 190 15.24 -1.46 -22.96
CA ARG A 190 15.53 -1.45 -24.41
C ARG A 190 14.61 -0.50 -25.17
N ILE A 191 13.29 -0.59 -24.94
CA ILE A 191 12.30 0.31 -25.57
C ILE A 191 12.62 1.77 -25.26
N GLY A 192 12.96 2.07 -24.00
CA GLY A 192 13.31 3.43 -23.59
C GLY A 192 14.54 3.95 -24.34
N ARG A 193 15.59 3.14 -24.50
CA ARG A 193 16.78 3.52 -25.29
C ARG A 193 16.51 3.63 -26.78
N GLU A 194 15.73 2.72 -27.35
CA GLU A 194 15.39 2.69 -28.79
C GLU A 194 14.59 3.94 -29.20
N HIS A 195 13.70 4.43 -28.34
CA HIS A 195 12.84 5.57 -28.63
C HIS A 195 13.22 6.86 -27.90
N GLY A 196 14.30 6.86 -27.11
CA GLY A 196 14.76 8.05 -26.38
C GLY A 196 13.83 8.48 -25.23
N MET A 197 13.07 7.55 -24.64
CA MET A 197 12.21 7.83 -23.48
C MET A 197 13.04 7.99 -22.20
N ALA A 198 12.51 8.77 -21.25
CA ALA A 198 13.08 8.79 -19.92
C ALA A 198 12.83 7.45 -19.20
N VAL A 199 13.87 6.91 -18.56
CA VAL A 199 13.78 5.67 -17.78
C VAL A 199 14.24 5.92 -16.35
N LEU A 200 13.43 5.48 -15.40
CA LEU A 200 13.69 5.46 -13.96
C LEU A 200 13.86 4.02 -13.49
N ASP A 201 14.75 3.85 -12.51
CA ASP A 201 15.14 2.52 -12.03
C ASP A 201 14.35 2.11 -10.79
N ILE A 202 13.96 0.85 -10.74
CA ILE A 202 13.52 0.16 -9.54
C ILE A 202 14.74 -0.56 -8.97
N PRO A 203 15.12 -0.33 -7.69
CA PRO A 203 16.23 -1.03 -7.06
C PRO A 203 16.07 -2.57 -7.15
N PRO A 204 17.09 -3.32 -7.61
CA PRO A 204 16.96 -4.76 -7.87
C PRO A 204 16.51 -5.58 -6.66
N LYS A 205 16.95 -5.20 -5.45
CA LYS A 205 16.60 -5.87 -4.18
C LYS A 205 15.27 -5.41 -3.57
N THR A 206 14.56 -4.49 -4.21
CA THR A 206 13.23 -4.05 -3.77
C THR A 206 12.14 -4.76 -4.58
N GLY A 207 11.34 -5.58 -3.91
CA GLY A 207 10.16 -6.23 -4.51
C GLY A 207 9.04 -5.23 -4.78
N GLY A 208 8.14 -5.53 -5.73
CA GLY A 208 7.10 -4.58 -6.17
C GLY A 208 6.20 -4.06 -5.03
N ARG A 209 5.69 -4.94 -4.16
CA ARG A 209 4.84 -4.51 -3.03
C ARG A 209 5.58 -3.68 -1.96
N PHE A 210 6.90 -3.63 -2.02
CA PHE A 210 7.78 -2.83 -1.17
C PHE A 210 8.38 -1.60 -1.90
N SER A 211 8.04 -1.36 -3.17
CA SER A 211 8.70 -0.32 -3.98
C SER A 211 8.06 1.06 -3.90
N LEU A 212 7.04 1.28 -3.08
CA LEU A 212 6.30 2.55 -3.07
C LEU A 212 7.17 3.78 -2.72
N LEU A 213 8.25 3.59 -1.96
CA LEU A 213 9.20 4.65 -1.59
C LEU A 213 10.43 4.71 -2.51
N THR A 214 10.33 4.13 -3.70
CA THR A 214 11.28 4.29 -4.80
C THR A 214 10.67 5.18 -5.89
N ALA A 215 11.31 5.28 -7.06
CA ALA A 215 10.73 5.97 -8.22
C ALA A 215 9.28 5.54 -8.55
N VAL A 216 8.87 4.32 -8.20
CA VAL A 216 7.50 3.81 -8.42
C VAL A 216 6.42 4.71 -7.82
N GLY A 217 6.57 5.12 -6.56
CA GLY A 217 5.60 6.02 -5.90
C GLY A 217 6.06 7.47 -5.83
N LEU A 218 7.38 7.70 -5.76
CA LEU A 218 7.94 9.03 -5.55
C LEU A 218 7.92 9.91 -6.82
N PHE A 219 8.10 9.33 -8.01
CA PHE A 219 7.97 10.10 -9.25
C PHE A 219 6.54 10.58 -9.48
N PRO A 220 5.50 9.72 -9.41
CA PRO A 220 4.11 10.17 -9.43
C PRO A 220 3.79 11.24 -8.37
N ALA A 221 4.24 11.04 -7.13
CA ALA A 221 3.98 11.99 -6.05
C ALA A 221 4.57 13.37 -6.36
N ALA A 222 5.79 13.42 -6.92
CA ALA A 222 6.42 14.66 -7.34
C ALA A 222 5.67 15.34 -8.51
N ILE A 223 5.21 14.59 -9.51
CA ILE A 223 4.38 15.11 -10.60
C ILE A 223 3.09 15.75 -10.07
N LEU A 224 2.51 15.19 -9.01
CA LEU A 224 1.31 15.71 -8.34
C LEU A 224 1.60 16.85 -7.35
N GLY A 225 2.84 17.33 -7.26
CA GLY A 225 3.22 18.45 -6.39
C GLY A 225 3.27 18.12 -4.90
N LEU A 226 3.37 16.83 -4.55
CA LEU A 226 3.41 16.38 -3.15
C LEU A 226 4.82 16.50 -2.56
N ASP A 227 4.89 16.71 -1.24
CA ASP A 227 6.17 16.80 -0.53
C ASP A 227 6.81 15.41 -0.35
N VAL A 228 7.52 14.98 -1.39
CA VAL A 228 8.26 13.72 -1.40
C VAL A 228 9.37 13.69 -0.34
N ARG A 229 9.99 14.83 -0.04
CA ARG A 229 11.07 14.88 0.96
C ARG A 229 10.53 14.57 2.35
N ALA A 230 9.36 15.13 2.71
CA ALA A 230 8.68 14.79 3.94
C ALA A 230 8.24 13.31 3.98
N LEU A 231 7.72 12.77 2.87
CA LEU A 231 7.34 11.35 2.77
C LEU A 231 8.53 10.42 3.07
N VAL A 232 9.68 10.69 2.44
CA VAL A 232 10.91 9.93 2.66
C VAL A 232 11.45 10.12 4.08
N ALA A 233 11.43 11.34 4.61
CA ALA A 233 11.87 11.62 5.98
C ALA A 233 11.02 10.90 7.04
N GLY A 234 9.72 10.76 6.80
CA GLY A 234 8.83 9.98 7.66
C GLY A 234 9.22 8.50 7.68
N ALA A 235 9.42 7.90 6.51
CA ALA A 235 9.84 6.51 6.42
C ALA A 235 11.22 6.27 7.06
N GLU A 236 12.15 7.20 6.86
CA GLU A 236 13.47 7.13 7.50
C GLU A 236 13.36 7.19 9.02
N ALA A 237 12.50 8.05 9.59
CA ALA A 237 12.31 8.16 11.04
C ALA A 237 11.86 6.83 11.67
N ILE A 238 10.92 6.11 11.04
CA ILE A 238 10.46 4.81 11.52
C ILE A 238 11.53 3.72 11.34
N THR A 239 12.28 3.77 10.25
CA THR A 239 13.39 2.84 10.00
C THR A 239 14.46 2.96 11.09
N MET A 240 14.88 4.18 11.40
CA MET A 240 15.87 4.42 12.46
C MET A 240 15.31 4.01 13.82
N ALA A 241 14.06 4.34 14.13
CA ALA A 241 13.41 3.90 15.37
C ALA A 241 13.43 2.37 15.51
N ALA A 242 13.17 1.62 14.44
CA ALA A 242 13.17 0.15 14.46
C ALA A 242 14.53 -0.45 14.83
N ILE A 243 15.63 0.22 14.54
CA ILE A 243 16.99 -0.26 14.84
C ILE A 243 17.65 0.44 16.05
N GLU A 244 17.12 1.57 16.52
CA GLU A 244 17.68 2.36 17.62
C GLU A 244 16.87 2.25 18.92
N GLU A 245 15.54 2.12 18.87
CA GLU A 245 14.71 2.07 20.08
C GLU A 245 15.12 0.92 21.01
N PRO A 246 15.11 1.12 22.34
CA PRO A 246 15.29 0.03 23.28
C PRO A 246 14.28 -1.09 23.04
N LEU A 247 14.70 -2.35 23.17
CA LEU A 247 13.89 -3.51 22.77
C LEU A 247 12.51 -3.51 23.45
N ASP A 248 12.46 -3.22 24.75
CA ASP A 248 11.24 -3.20 25.56
C ASP A 248 10.17 -2.19 25.12
N ARG A 249 10.57 -1.19 24.32
CA ARG A 249 9.69 -0.14 23.79
C ARG A 249 9.73 -0.03 22.26
N ASN A 250 10.37 -0.99 21.58
CA ASN A 250 10.54 -0.94 20.14
C ASN A 250 9.20 -1.24 19.46
N ARG A 251 8.59 -0.19 18.89
CA ARG A 251 7.21 -0.25 18.38
C ARG A 251 7.03 -1.28 17.27
N VAL A 252 8.03 -1.43 16.39
CA VAL A 252 7.97 -2.37 15.27
C VAL A 252 8.04 -3.80 15.79
N LEU A 253 8.96 -4.10 16.71
CA LEU A 253 9.09 -5.43 17.28
C LEU A 253 7.87 -5.81 18.14
N LEU A 254 7.35 -4.88 18.96
CA LEU A 254 6.14 -5.10 19.77
C LEU A 254 4.91 -5.34 18.90
N ALA A 255 4.70 -4.52 17.87
CA ALA A 255 3.61 -4.73 16.90
C ALA A 255 3.72 -6.08 16.22
N SER A 256 4.93 -6.47 15.82
CA SER A 256 5.17 -7.73 15.11
C SER A 256 4.97 -8.94 16.01
N ALA A 257 5.45 -8.88 17.26
CA ALA A 257 5.21 -9.91 18.25
C ALA A 257 3.70 -10.07 18.53
N ALA A 258 2.98 -8.95 18.65
CA ALA A 258 1.53 -8.97 18.86
C ALA A 258 0.77 -9.58 17.68
N SER A 259 1.10 -9.19 16.45
CA SER A 259 0.50 -9.76 15.23
C SER A 259 0.82 -11.25 15.08
N TRP A 260 2.05 -11.67 15.39
CA TRP A 260 2.46 -13.07 15.35
C TRP A 260 1.72 -13.93 16.37
N LEU A 261 1.68 -13.50 17.64
CA LEU A 261 0.95 -14.23 18.68
C LEU A 261 -0.55 -14.26 18.40
N ALA A 262 -1.13 -13.14 17.93
CA ALA A 262 -2.51 -13.10 17.52
C ALA A 262 -2.78 -14.10 16.40
N TYR A 263 -1.91 -14.22 15.39
CA TYR A 263 -2.04 -15.24 14.35
C TYR A 263 -2.01 -16.67 14.89
N GLN A 264 -1.12 -16.94 15.84
CA GLN A 264 -0.96 -18.27 16.42
C GLN A 264 -2.14 -18.69 17.33
N GLN A 265 -2.79 -17.72 17.97
CA GLN A 265 -3.68 -18.00 19.10
C GLN A 265 -5.11 -17.53 18.88
N LEU A 266 -5.32 -16.44 18.14
CA LEU A 266 -6.57 -15.65 18.19
C LEU A 266 -7.21 -15.39 16.83
N ALA A 267 -6.42 -15.18 15.77
CA ALA A 267 -6.92 -14.57 14.56
C ALA A 267 -6.25 -15.10 13.29
N THR A 268 -7.03 -15.68 12.39
CA THR A 268 -6.57 -16.06 11.04
C THR A 268 -6.88 -14.99 10.01
N VAL A 269 -7.61 -13.95 10.37
CA VAL A 269 -7.93 -12.78 9.55
C VAL A 269 -7.35 -11.52 10.19
N ASN A 270 -6.59 -10.74 9.41
CA ASN A 270 -5.99 -9.49 9.86
C ASN A 270 -6.67 -8.30 9.16
N VAL A 271 -7.43 -7.51 9.90
CA VAL A 271 -8.20 -6.38 9.37
C VAL A 271 -7.42 -5.08 9.55
N VAL A 272 -7.35 -4.26 8.51
CA VAL A 272 -6.89 -2.86 8.61
C VAL A 272 -8.05 -1.93 8.27
N MET A 273 -8.43 -1.10 9.24
CA MET A 273 -9.61 -0.24 9.20
C MET A 273 -9.24 1.21 9.53
N PRO A 274 -8.74 1.98 8.55
CA PRO A 274 -8.53 3.42 8.72
C PRO A 274 -9.83 4.19 8.97
N TYR A 275 -9.78 5.21 9.81
CA TYR A 275 -10.86 6.18 10.04
C TYR A 275 -10.59 7.50 9.32
N ALA A 276 -10.25 7.38 8.04
CA ALA A 276 -10.15 8.51 7.11
C ALA A 276 -10.28 8.00 5.69
N ARG A 277 -11.19 8.59 4.90
CA ARG A 277 -11.48 8.15 3.53
C ARG A 277 -10.23 8.12 2.64
N GLY A 278 -9.35 9.10 2.76
CA GLY A 278 -8.11 9.17 1.98
C GLY A 278 -7.16 7.99 2.20
N LEU A 279 -7.26 7.31 3.35
CA LEU A 279 -6.45 6.14 3.67
C LEU A 279 -7.04 4.81 3.18
N ARG A 280 -8.18 4.80 2.46
CA ARG A 280 -8.79 3.57 1.92
C ARG A 280 -7.76 2.77 1.10
N TYR A 281 -7.05 3.43 0.19
CA TYR A 281 -6.05 2.77 -0.65
C TYR A 281 -4.81 2.31 0.12
N VAL A 282 -4.52 2.85 1.30
CA VAL A 282 -3.50 2.29 2.20
C VAL A 282 -3.93 0.90 2.68
N ALA A 283 -5.22 0.70 2.99
CA ALA A 283 -5.73 -0.63 3.35
C ALA A 283 -5.66 -1.61 2.17
N ASN A 284 -5.99 -1.18 0.94
CA ASN A 284 -5.82 -2.00 -0.28
C ASN A 284 -4.35 -2.37 -0.53
N TRP A 285 -3.44 -1.40 -0.42
CA TRP A 285 -2.00 -1.66 -0.51
C TRP A 285 -1.53 -2.64 0.56
N TYR A 286 -1.99 -2.49 1.80
CA TYR A 286 -1.66 -3.38 2.91
C TYR A 286 -2.13 -4.82 2.66
N VAL A 287 -3.31 -5.00 2.06
CA VAL A 287 -3.82 -6.34 1.68
C VAL A 287 -2.82 -7.06 0.77
N GLN A 288 -2.27 -6.37 -0.24
CA GLN A 288 -1.22 -6.95 -1.07
C GLN A 288 0.07 -7.19 -0.28
N LEU A 289 0.53 -6.17 0.48
CA LEU A 289 1.76 -6.25 1.25
C LEU A 289 1.76 -7.47 2.17
N TRP A 290 0.72 -7.66 2.97
CA TRP A 290 0.62 -8.73 3.93
C TRP A 290 0.38 -10.09 3.26
N GLY A 291 -0.61 -10.15 2.35
CA GLY A 291 -1.07 -11.39 1.73
C GLY A 291 0.01 -12.07 0.90
N GLU A 292 0.67 -11.32 0.00
CA GLU A 292 1.72 -11.90 -0.84
C GLU A 292 3.02 -12.18 -0.06
N SER A 293 3.25 -11.49 1.06
CA SER A 293 4.48 -11.65 1.84
C SER A 293 4.42 -12.83 2.80
N LEU A 294 3.26 -13.09 3.42
CA LEU A 294 3.12 -14.08 4.49
C LEU A 294 2.29 -15.30 4.08
N GLY A 295 1.49 -15.19 3.01
CA GLY A 295 0.76 -16.31 2.41
C GLY A 295 1.69 -17.25 1.65
N LYS A 296 2.29 -18.24 2.34
CA LYS A 296 3.35 -19.09 1.77
C LYS A 296 3.09 -20.57 1.98
N LYS A 297 3.24 -21.34 0.89
CA LYS A 297 3.25 -22.80 0.94
C LYS A 297 4.46 -23.33 1.69
N LEU A 298 5.63 -22.75 1.45
CA LEU A 298 6.92 -23.24 1.95
C LEU A 298 7.58 -22.23 2.88
N ASP A 299 8.28 -22.72 3.89
CA ASP A 299 9.25 -21.95 4.67
C ASP A 299 10.64 -21.95 4.02
N ARG A 300 11.62 -21.29 4.64
CA ARG A 300 13.00 -21.21 4.13
C ARG A 300 13.74 -22.54 4.11
N GLN A 301 13.29 -23.56 4.84
CA GLN A 301 13.85 -24.92 4.78
C GLN A 301 13.16 -25.79 3.72
N GLY A 302 12.18 -25.24 3.00
CA GLY A 302 11.42 -25.98 1.99
C GLY A 302 10.35 -26.90 2.57
N ARG A 303 10.00 -26.76 3.84
CA ARG A 303 8.91 -27.54 4.47
C ARG A 303 7.58 -26.93 4.09
N VAL A 304 6.56 -27.77 3.91
CA VAL A 304 5.19 -27.32 3.63
C VAL A 304 4.54 -26.82 4.92
N VAL A 305 4.22 -25.53 4.98
CA VAL A 305 3.66 -24.85 6.17
C VAL A 305 2.29 -24.24 5.94
N HIS A 306 1.93 -23.89 4.70
CA HIS A 306 0.67 -23.20 4.38
C HIS A 306 0.37 -22.02 5.32
N SER A 307 1.38 -21.17 5.55
CA SER A 307 1.30 -20.05 6.48
C SER A 307 0.54 -18.86 5.88
N GLY A 308 -0.01 -18.01 6.75
CA GLY A 308 -0.52 -16.69 6.43
C GLY A 308 -1.89 -16.43 7.05
N SER A 309 -2.10 -15.21 7.54
CA SER A 309 -3.44 -14.72 7.87
C SER A 309 -4.04 -13.98 6.67
N THR A 310 -5.34 -14.15 6.43
CA THR A 310 -6.05 -13.43 5.36
C THR A 310 -6.13 -11.94 5.70
N PRO A 311 -5.52 -11.04 4.92
CA PRO A 311 -5.68 -9.61 5.16
C PRO A 311 -7.02 -9.11 4.61
N LEU A 312 -7.68 -8.21 5.34
CA LEU A 312 -8.93 -7.57 4.95
C LEU A 312 -8.85 -6.05 5.11
N GLY A 313 -9.13 -5.30 4.04
CA GLY A 313 -9.25 -3.85 4.09
C GLY A 313 -10.67 -3.41 4.41
N ALA A 314 -10.84 -2.52 5.39
CA ALA A 314 -12.10 -1.89 5.78
C ALA A 314 -11.92 -0.36 5.90
N LEU A 315 -12.98 0.39 6.17
CA LEU A 315 -12.94 1.85 6.39
C LEU A 315 -13.96 2.26 7.45
N GLY A 316 -13.47 2.95 8.47
CA GLY A 316 -14.32 3.59 9.45
C GLY A 316 -14.83 4.95 8.97
N ALA A 317 -16.07 5.34 9.27
CA ALA A 317 -17.12 4.53 9.90
C ALA A 317 -17.99 3.76 8.89
N ALA A 318 -17.76 3.91 7.58
CA ALA A 318 -18.60 3.30 6.54
C ALA A 318 -18.82 1.79 6.74
N ASP A 319 -17.75 1.04 7.02
CA ASP A 319 -17.82 -0.42 7.19
C ASP A 319 -18.28 -0.86 8.59
N GLN A 320 -18.63 0.09 9.47
CA GLN A 320 -19.52 -0.21 10.61
C GLN A 320 -20.90 -0.69 10.14
N HIS A 321 -21.32 -0.25 8.95
CA HIS A 321 -22.60 -0.60 8.34
C HIS A 321 -22.50 -1.72 7.30
N SER A 322 -21.39 -2.46 7.26
CA SER A 322 -21.20 -3.58 6.34
C SER A 322 -20.55 -4.78 7.03
N LEU A 323 -19.38 -4.58 7.64
CA LEU A 323 -18.52 -5.65 8.18
C LEU A 323 -18.56 -5.76 9.69
N LEU A 324 -18.89 -4.68 10.42
CA LEU A 324 -18.79 -4.68 11.89
C LEU A 324 -19.69 -5.73 12.55
N GLN A 325 -20.89 -6.02 12.02
CA GLN A 325 -21.71 -7.12 12.52
C GLN A 325 -20.94 -8.46 12.52
N LEU A 326 -20.23 -8.75 11.43
CA LEU A 326 -19.37 -9.95 11.33
C LEU A 326 -18.19 -9.89 12.29
N PHE A 327 -17.63 -8.70 12.54
CA PHE A 327 -16.51 -8.52 13.47
C PHE A 327 -16.94 -8.71 14.93
N MET A 328 -18.16 -8.28 15.27
CA MET A 328 -18.73 -8.34 16.60
C MET A 328 -19.29 -9.71 16.97
N GLU A 329 -20.04 -10.35 16.07
CA GLU A 329 -20.82 -11.56 16.38
C GLU A 329 -20.44 -12.78 15.54
N GLY A 330 -19.61 -12.60 14.51
CA GLY A 330 -19.11 -13.71 13.69
C GLY A 330 -18.03 -14.55 14.39
N PRO A 331 -17.33 -15.39 13.62
CA PRO A 331 -16.22 -16.19 14.14
C PRO A 331 -15.17 -15.34 14.86
N LEU A 332 -14.59 -15.90 15.93
CA LEU A 332 -13.53 -15.31 16.73
C LEU A 332 -12.18 -15.55 16.07
N ASP A 333 -11.99 -14.95 14.91
CA ASP A 333 -10.86 -15.20 14.02
C ASP A 333 -10.23 -13.91 13.47
N LYS A 334 -10.56 -12.74 14.03
CA LYS A 334 -10.13 -11.43 13.53
C LYS A 334 -9.30 -10.66 14.55
N LEU A 335 -8.19 -10.10 14.08
CA LEU A 335 -7.50 -8.98 14.70
C LEU A 335 -7.85 -7.71 13.93
N VAL A 336 -8.38 -6.69 14.61
CA VAL A 336 -8.70 -5.39 13.98
C VAL A 336 -7.63 -4.36 14.30
N THR A 337 -6.95 -3.87 13.27
CA THR A 337 -6.03 -2.73 13.35
C THR A 337 -6.74 -1.46 12.89
N PHE A 338 -7.02 -0.57 13.83
CA PHE A 338 -7.51 0.78 13.52
C PHE A 338 -6.35 1.68 13.09
N VAL A 339 -6.56 2.50 12.06
CA VAL A 339 -5.68 3.64 11.76
C VAL A 339 -6.44 4.92 12.06
N ARG A 340 -6.16 5.51 13.22
CA ARG A 340 -6.82 6.71 13.75
C ARG A 340 -6.06 7.96 13.31
N VAL A 341 -6.79 9.03 13.01
CA VAL A 341 -6.23 10.35 12.67
C VAL A 341 -6.74 11.36 13.69
N GLU A 342 -5.84 11.94 14.49
CA GLU A 342 -6.24 12.88 15.55
C GLU A 342 -6.82 14.18 14.96
N ARG A 343 -6.11 14.80 14.02
CA ARG A 343 -6.49 16.08 13.40
C ARG A 343 -6.63 15.93 11.90
N PHE A 344 -7.73 16.48 11.39
CA PHE A 344 -8.00 16.56 9.95
C PHE A 344 -7.62 17.93 9.43
N ALA A 345 -7.16 18.01 8.17
CA ALA A 345 -6.74 19.26 7.54
C ALA A 345 -7.88 20.28 7.35
N ARG A 346 -9.13 19.85 7.50
CA ARG A 346 -10.34 20.67 7.37
C ARG A 346 -11.17 20.52 8.64
N SER A 347 -11.62 21.64 9.19
CA SER A 347 -12.72 21.65 10.16
C SER A 347 -14.04 21.72 9.40
N CYS A 348 -15.00 20.93 9.86
CA CYS A 348 -16.36 20.91 9.34
C CYS A 348 -17.32 20.88 10.54
N PRO A 349 -17.68 22.06 11.09
CA PRO A 349 -18.62 22.14 12.20
C PRO A 349 -19.99 21.61 11.78
N ILE A 350 -20.61 20.83 12.65
CA ILE A 350 -21.97 20.34 12.46
C ILE A 350 -22.94 21.44 12.90
N ALA A 351 -23.67 21.98 11.92
CA ALA A 351 -24.63 23.03 12.16
C ALA A 351 -25.80 22.53 13.03
N SER A 352 -26.24 23.34 14.00
CA SER A 352 -27.46 23.11 14.78
C SER A 352 -28.72 23.46 13.96
N ALA A 353 -28.86 22.85 12.79
CA ALA A 353 -29.93 23.16 11.83
C ALA A 353 -31.31 22.65 12.27
N PHE A 354 -31.37 21.66 13.16
CA PHE A 354 -32.60 20.98 13.59
C PHE A 354 -32.72 20.89 15.12
N PRO A 355 -32.80 22.04 15.83
CA PRO A 355 -32.78 22.07 17.30
C PRO A 355 -34.00 21.43 17.97
N ASP A 356 -35.15 21.41 17.29
CA ASP A 356 -36.40 20.83 17.82
C ASP A 356 -36.47 19.30 17.67
N HIS A 357 -35.44 18.67 17.09
CA HIS A 357 -35.34 17.23 16.90
C HIS A 357 -34.17 16.68 17.74
N PRO A 358 -34.42 16.22 18.99
CA PRO A 358 -33.36 15.75 19.90
C PRO A 358 -32.41 14.73 19.28
N GLU A 359 -32.95 13.89 18.38
CA GLU A 359 -32.27 12.77 17.70
C GLU A 359 -31.17 13.23 16.74
N VAL A 360 -31.17 14.52 16.38
CA VAL A 360 -30.12 15.16 15.55
C VAL A 360 -29.48 16.33 16.29
N ALA A 361 -30.24 17.02 17.16
CA ALA A 361 -29.78 18.20 17.88
C ALA A 361 -28.53 17.95 18.72
N TYR A 362 -28.34 16.74 19.25
CA TYR A 362 -27.14 16.38 20.03
C TYR A 362 -25.83 16.47 19.23
N LEU A 363 -25.89 16.43 17.89
CA LEU A 363 -24.72 16.61 17.02
C LEU A 363 -24.38 18.09 16.80
N GLY A 364 -25.35 18.99 16.96
CA GLY A 364 -25.17 20.41 16.72
C GLY A 364 -24.12 21.02 17.66
N GLY A 365 -23.16 21.75 17.10
CA GLY A 365 -22.06 22.36 17.85
C GLY A 365 -20.81 21.48 18.01
N HIS A 366 -20.87 20.21 17.57
CA HIS A 366 -19.68 19.37 17.39
C HIS A 366 -19.04 19.58 16.00
N ASP A 367 -17.90 18.95 15.74
CA ASP A 367 -17.23 18.91 14.43
C ASP A 367 -17.25 17.47 13.87
N MET A 368 -17.28 17.33 12.54
CA MET A 368 -17.20 16.01 11.88
C MET A 368 -15.97 15.20 12.32
N ALA A 369 -14.85 15.86 12.61
CA ALA A 369 -13.66 15.21 13.16
C ALA A 369 -13.90 14.62 14.56
N SER A 370 -14.72 15.28 15.40
CA SER A 370 -15.10 14.74 16.71
C SER A 370 -15.99 13.52 16.56
N LEU A 371 -16.94 13.55 15.62
CA LEU A 371 -17.84 12.43 15.37
C LEU A 371 -17.08 11.18 14.90
N ILE A 372 -16.27 11.29 13.85
CA ILE A 372 -15.53 10.12 13.31
C ILE A 372 -14.54 9.54 14.33
N ASN A 373 -13.93 10.38 15.17
CA ASN A 373 -13.03 9.93 16.24
C ASN A 373 -13.78 9.27 17.41
N ALA A 374 -15.00 9.72 17.71
CA ALA A 374 -15.87 9.05 18.68
C ALA A 374 -16.39 7.71 18.14
N GLU A 375 -16.76 7.64 16.86
CA GLU A 375 -17.15 6.40 16.17
C GLU A 375 -16.01 5.37 16.18
N GLN A 376 -14.76 5.80 15.96
CA GLN A 376 -13.60 4.91 16.03
C GLN A 376 -13.40 4.34 17.43
N GLU A 377 -13.36 5.21 18.43
CA GLU A 377 -13.07 4.82 19.81
C GLU A 377 -14.19 3.96 20.40
N SER A 378 -15.45 4.34 20.16
CA SER A 378 -16.62 3.55 20.57
C SER A 378 -16.64 2.18 19.90
N THR A 379 -16.24 2.07 18.63
CA THR A 379 -16.12 0.77 17.94
C THR A 379 -15.01 -0.08 18.54
N ALA A 380 -13.84 0.50 18.83
CA ALA A 380 -12.75 -0.21 19.47
C ALA A 380 -13.14 -0.72 20.86
N GLU A 381 -13.88 0.07 21.61
CA GLU A 381 -14.40 -0.30 22.92
C GLU A 381 -15.51 -1.37 22.84
N ALA A 382 -16.41 -1.28 21.87
CA ALA A 382 -17.43 -2.30 21.64
C ALA A 382 -16.79 -3.66 21.31
N LEU A 383 -15.77 -3.67 20.44
CA LEU A 383 -14.99 -4.89 20.16
C LEU A 383 -14.33 -5.43 21.43
N ARG A 384 -13.67 -4.57 22.21
CA ARG A 384 -13.04 -4.96 23.48
C ARG A 384 -14.06 -5.59 24.43
N ALA A 385 -15.21 -4.96 24.62
CA ALA A 385 -16.30 -5.45 25.47
C ALA A 385 -16.90 -6.78 24.96
N ALA A 386 -16.83 -7.04 23.66
CA ALA A 386 -17.21 -8.31 23.04
C ALA A 386 -16.08 -9.36 23.03
N GLY A 387 -14.93 -9.10 23.67
CA GLY A 387 -13.78 -10.01 23.68
C GLY A 387 -13.07 -10.13 22.33
N ARG A 388 -13.20 -9.11 21.47
CA ARG A 388 -12.59 -9.07 20.13
C ARG A 388 -11.28 -8.28 20.19
N PRO A 389 -10.12 -8.89 19.87
CA PRO A 389 -8.84 -8.21 19.97
C PRO A 389 -8.72 -7.12 18.89
N SER A 390 -8.23 -5.96 19.31
CA SER A 390 -7.91 -4.85 18.40
C SER A 390 -6.68 -4.08 18.84
N ARG A 391 -6.11 -3.31 17.91
CA ARG A 391 -5.02 -2.36 18.17
C ARG A 391 -5.25 -1.08 17.39
N THR A 392 -4.57 -0.01 17.79
CA THR A 392 -4.67 1.29 17.12
C THR A 392 -3.29 1.79 16.74
N ILE A 393 -3.12 2.14 15.46
CA ILE A 393 -2.04 2.98 14.96
C ILE A 393 -2.62 4.40 14.87
N GLU A 394 -2.02 5.35 15.57
CA GLU A 394 -2.52 6.72 15.65
C GLU A 394 -1.56 7.68 14.97
N LEU A 395 -2.10 8.45 14.03
CA LEU A 395 -1.43 9.50 13.29
C LEU A 395 -1.92 10.87 13.81
N PRO A 396 -1.02 11.82 14.11
CA PRO A 396 -1.44 13.16 14.51
C PRO A 396 -2.25 13.89 13.42
N GLU A 397 -1.93 13.65 12.16
CA GLU A 397 -2.67 14.15 10.99
C GLU A 397 -2.29 13.32 9.75
N ILE A 398 -3.03 13.48 8.66
CA ILE A 398 -2.59 12.97 7.36
C ILE A 398 -1.72 14.04 6.68
N SER A 399 -0.41 13.80 6.69
CA SER A 399 0.58 14.57 5.93
C SER A 399 1.60 13.62 5.31
N ALA A 400 2.40 14.11 4.36
CA ALA A 400 3.43 13.30 3.71
C ALA A 400 4.35 12.62 4.73
N TYR A 401 4.79 13.35 5.76
CA TYR A 401 5.63 12.81 6.83
C TYR A 401 4.98 11.64 7.57
N TRP A 402 3.74 11.79 8.05
CA TRP A 402 3.05 10.74 8.80
C TRP A 402 2.66 9.55 7.92
N LEU A 403 2.33 9.80 6.65
CA LEU A 403 2.04 8.74 5.70
C LEU A 403 3.30 7.90 5.39
N GLY A 404 4.47 8.55 5.29
CA GLY A 404 5.75 7.87 5.12
C GLY A 404 6.09 6.96 6.30
N GLN A 405 5.81 7.44 7.53
CA GLN A 405 5.91 6.61 8.72
C GLN A 405 4.99 5.40 8.67
N LEU A 406 3.72 5.58 8.31
CA LEU A 406 2.74 4.50 8.25
C LEU A 406 3.16 3.40 7.25
N PHE A 407 3.55 3.80 6.03
CA PHE A 407 4.01 2.85 5.02
C PHE A 407 5.22 2.06 5.50
N GLN A 408 6.23 2.75 6.05
CA GLN A 408 7.43 2.08 6.51
C GLN A 408 7.15 1.16 7.70
N PHE A 409 6.30 1.59 8.63
CA PHE A 409 5.90 0.79 9.78
C PHE A 409 5.26 -0.52 9.33
N LEU A 410 4.31 -0.47 8.40
CA LEU A 410 3.62 -1.66 7.89
C LEU A 410 4.56 -2.58 7.09
N MET A 411 5.49 -2.03 6.30
CA MET A 411 6.51 -2.82 5.60
C MET A 411 7.47 -3.53 6.57
N LEU A 412 7.94 -2.82 7.60
CA LEU A 412 8.82 -3.38 8.61
C LEU A 412 8.11 -4.45 9.45
N GLU A 413 6.86 -4.20 9.86
CA GLU A 413 6.06 -5.19 10.58
C GLU A 413 5.89 -6.47 9.74
N THR A 414 5.58 -6.33 8.46
CA THR A 414 5.46 -7.47 7.53
C THR A 414 6.76 -8.23 7.40
N PHE A 415 7.90 -7.53 7.30
CA PHE A 415 9.22 -8.15 7.26
C PHE A 415 9.51 -8.93 8.55
N VAL A 416 9.33 -8.32 9.72
CA VAL A 416 9.61 -8.97 11.00
C VAL A 416 8.71 -10.20 11.21
N ASN A 417 7.43 -10.13 10.83
CA ASN A 417 6.55 -11.32 10.87
C ASN A 417 7.02 -12.43 9.93
N GLY A 418 7.51 -12.11 8.74
CA GLY A 418 8.10 -13.10 7.83
C GLY A 418 9.38 -13.73 8.39
N GLU A 419 10.17 -12.99 9.16
CA GLU A 419 11.31 -13.54 9.90
C GLU A 419 10.85 -14.47 11.05
N LEU A 420 9.84 -14.07 11.84
CA LEU A 420 9.27 -14.90 12.92
C LEU A 420 8.66 -16.21 12.38
N MET A 421 8.05 -16.16 11.20
CA MET A 421 7.45 -17.30 10.50
C MET A 421 8.44 -18.15 9.71
N ASP A 422 9.71 -17.72 9.62
CA ASP A 422 10.73 -18.31 8.77
C ASP A 422 10.37 -18.42 7.28
N LEU A 423 9.76 -17.35 6.74
CA LEU A 423 9.28 -17.28 5.36
C LEU A 423 10.12 -16.32 4.50
N ASN A 424 10.23 -16.60 3.20
CA ASN A 424 10.70 -15.59 2.27
C ASN A 424 9.61 -14.52 2.01
N THR A 425 9.72 -13.39 2.71
CA THR A 425 8.80 -12.24 2.60
C THR A 425 8.77 -11.62 1.20
N PHE A 426 9.80 -11.81 0.38
CA PHE A 426 10.00 -11.02 -0.84
C PHE A 426 9.66 -11.72 -2.15
N ASP A 427 9.45 -13.05 -2.15
CA ASP A 427 9.03 -13.79 -3.35
C ASP A 427 7.51 -13.90 -3.48
N GLN A 428 7.01 -14.49 -4.58
CA GLN A 428 5.58 -14.75 -4.79
C GLN A 428 5.35 -15.92 -5.77
N PRO A 429 5.90 -17.13 -5.51
CA PRO A 429 5.87 -18.21 -6.50
C PRO A 429 4.46 -18.65 -6.93
N GLY A 430 3.45 -18.47 -6.05
CA GLY A 430 2.07 -18.89 -6.31
C GLY A 430 1.37 -18.17 -7.46
N VAL A 431 1.78 -16.95 -7.82
CA VAL A 431 1.10 -16.16 -8.87
C VAL A 431 1.49 -16.59 -10.29
N GLU A 432 2.61 -17.30 -10.45
CA GLU A 432 3.16 -17.62 -11.77
C GLU A 432 2.29 -18.61 -12.55
N ALA A 433 1.62 -19.55 -11.86
CA ALA A 433 0.78 -20.54 -12.50
C ALA A 433 -0.32 -19.91 -13.37
N GLY A 434 -1.00 -18.87 -12.87
CA GLY A 434 -2.00 -18.13 -13.62
C GLY A 434 -1.41 -17.42 -14.84
N LYS A 435 -0.25 -16.75 -14.68
CA LYS A 435 0.43 -16.03 -15.76
C LYS A 435 0.84 -16.94 -16.91
N LEU A 436 1.40 -18.11 -16.60
CA LEU A 436 1.82 -19.10 -17.61
C LEU A 436 0.64 -19.57 -18.45
N LEU A 437 -0.51 -19.85 -17.80
CA LEU A 437 -1.74 -20.21 -18.49
C LEU A 437 -2.25 -19.08 -19.39
N THR A 438 -2.26 -17.84 -18.89
CA THR A 438 -2.64 -16.67 -19.70
C THR A 438 -1.72 -16.50 -20.92
N TYR A 439 -0.40 -16.67 -20.77
CA TYR A 439 0.52 -16.63 -21.91
C TYR A 439 0.21 -17.70 -22.95
N GLY A 440 -0.10 -18.93 -22.51
CA GLY A 440 -0.53 -20.01 -23.39
C GLY A 440 -1.84 -19.67 -24.12
N ALA A 441 -2.84 -19.20 -23.39
CA ALA A 441 -4.14 -18.81 -23.93
C ALA A 441 -4.04 -17.67 -24.96
N MET A 442 -3.12 -16.72 -24.75
CA MET A 442 -2.85 -15.61 -25.68
C MET A 442 -1.90 -15.99 -26.83
N GLY A 443 -1.53 -17.27 -26.96
CA GLY A 443 -0.70 -17.74 -28.07
C GLY A 443 0.76 -17.28 -28.02
N ARG A 444 1.29 -16.93 -26.84
CA ARG A 444 2.69 -16.51 -26.70
C ARG A 444 3.63 -17.67 -27.10
N PRO A 445 4.60 -17.45 -28.01
CA PRO A 445 5.57 -18.48 -28.39
C PRO A 445 6.30 -19.06 -27.17
N GLY A 446 6.43 -20.39 -27.12
CA GLY A 446 7.06 -21.12 -26.01
C GLY A 446 6.10 -21.64 -24.92
N PHE A 447 4.80 -21.35 -24.99
CA PHE A 447 3.81 -21.73 -23.96
C PHE A 447 2.73 -22.72 -24.46
N SER A 448 3.05 -23.58 -25.43
CA SER A 448 2.09 -24.54 -26.02
C SER A 448 1.49 -25.52 -25.00
N HIS A 449 2.28 -25.97 -24.01
CA HIS A 449 1.78 -26.83 -22.94
C HIS A 449 0.73 -26.12 -22.07
N SER A 450 1.00 -24.86 -21.72
CA SER A 450 0.05 -24.02 -20.99
C SER A 450 -1.22 -23.76 -21.79
N ALA A 451 -1.10 -23.59 -23.12
CA ALA A 451 -2.25 -23.45 -24.02
C ALA A 451 -3.13 -24.71 -24.03
N SER A 452 -2.54 -25.91 -24.11
CA SER A 452 -3.28 -27.18 -24.00
C SER A 452 -4.02 -27.28 -22.66
N THR A 453 -3.30 -27.03 -21.56
CA THR A 453 -3.85 -27.08 -20.19
C THR A 453 -5.02 -26.12 -20.01
N PHE A 454 -4.94 -24.92 -20.60
CA PHE A 454 -6.04 -23.95 -20.57
C PHE A 454 -7.28 -24.45 -21.31
N ASN A 455 -7.10 -25.07 -22.47
CA ASN A 455 -8.17 -25.59 -23.32
C ASN A 455 -8.77 -26.91 -22.81
N GLU A 456 -8.06 -27.65 -21.96
CA GLU A 456 -8.53 -28.89 -21.32
C GLU A 456 -9.55 -28.64 -20.18
N ARG A 457 -9.87 -27.38 -19.85
CA ARG A 457 -10.76 -27.06 -18.74
C ARG A 457 -12.16 -27.68 -18.95
N MET A 458 -12.47 -28.57 -18.01
CA MET A 458 -13.71 -29.31 -17.86
C MET A 458 -14.93 -28.37 -17.94
N GLU A 459 -15.86 -28.75 -18.80
CA GLU A 459 -17.20 -28.21 -18.87
C GLU A 459 -17.91 -28.41 -17.52
N PHE A 460 -17.98 -27.37 -16.71
CA PHE A 460 -19.15 -27.21 -15.83
C PHE A 460 -20.28 -26.72 -16.75
N ARG A 461 -20.98 -27.68 -17.36
CA ARG A 461 -22.24 -27.44 -18.05
C ARG A 461 -23.33 -27.26 -16.99
N ASP A 462 -24.14 -26.23 -17.15
CA ASP A 462 -25.33 -25.95 -16.34
C ASP A 462 -26.28 -27.16 -16.20
#